data_AF-A0A849AIP8-F1
#
_entry.id   AF-A0A849AIP8-F1
#
_cell.length_a   1.000
_cell.length_b   1.000
_cell.length_c   1.000
_cell.angle_alpha   90.00
_cell.angle_beta   90.00
_cell.angle_gamma   90.00
#
_symmetry.space_group_name_H-M   'P 1'
#
loop_
_entity.id
_entity.type
_entity.pdbx_description
1 polymer ?
#
loop_
_entity_poly.entity_id
_entity_poly.type
_entity_poly.pdbx_seq_one_letter_code
_entity_poly.pdbx_strand_id
1 'polypeptide(L)'
;MTTKTGSQRHTAGLFDVRNIIAALMGIYGVVLFIMGLVNFTEADKQRADNFNLNLWCGLGMFVFAVCMAAWAYLRPIVVDEQELAREKAAAEMENPNLHK
;
A
#
# COMPACT_ATOMS: atom_id res chain seq x y z
N MET A 1 -15.30 -19.80 37.09
CA MET A 1 -14.93 -18.48 36.56
C MET A 1 -14.15 -18.69 35.28
N THR A 2 -14.76 -18.44 34.12
CA THR A 2 -14.18 -18.65 32.80
C THR A 2 -13.64 -17.33 32.27
N THR A 3 -12.34 -17.11 32.41
CA THR A 3 -11.67 -15.89 31.94
C THR A 3 -11.51 -15.97 30.42
N LYS A 4 -12.31 -15.22 29.66
CA LYS A 4 -12.05 -14.96 28.24
C LYS A 4 -10.85 -14.01 28.16
N THR A 5 -9.66 -14.57 27.95
CA THR A 5 -8.48 -13.79 27.53
C THR A 5 -8.78 -13.23 26.14
N GLY A 6 -9.17 -11.95 26.07
CA GLY A 6 -9.40 -11.26 24.80
C GLY A 6 -8.09 -11.12 24.03
N SER A 7 -7.96 -11.89 22.96
CA SER A 7 -6.94 -11.73 21.93
C SER A 7 -7.06 -10.32 21.34
N GLN A 8 -6.15 -9.42 21.71
CA GLN A 8 -6.02 -8.12 21.08
C GLN A 8 -5.25 -8.34 19.77
N ARG A 9 -5.96 -8.59 18.67
CA ARG A 9 -5.38 -8.62 17.32
C ARG A 9 -5.22 -7.18 16.85
N HIS A 10 -3.99 -6.68 16.80
CA HIS A 10 -3.70 -5.42 16.13
C HIS A 10 -3.38 -5.71 14.66
N THR A 11 -4.13 -5.11 13.74
CA THR A 11 -3.79 -5.19 12.32
C THR A 11 -2.55 -4.34 12.10
N ALA A 12 -1.42 -4.92 11.69
CA ALA A 12 -0.25 -4.15 11.21
C ALA A 12 -0.53 -3.36 9.90
N GLY A 13 -1.81 -3.22 9.53
CA GLY A 13 -2.32 -3.10 8.18
C GLY A 13 -2.16 -1.74 7.54
N LEU A 14 -1.66 -0.74 8.26
CA LEU A 14 -1.39 0.58 7.67
C LEU A 14 -0.02 0.63 6.97
N PHE A 15 0.95 -0.19 7.40
CA PHE A 15 2.28 -0.31 6.78
C PHE A 15 2.41 -1.55 5.88
N ASP A 16 1.33 -1.91 5.18
CA ASP A 16 1.40 -2.92 4.11
C ASP A 16 1.94 -2.27 2.82
N VAL A 17 2.92 -2.93 2.18
CA VAL A 17 3.50 -2.48 0.90
C VAL A 17 2.43 -2.26 -0.17
N ARG A 18 1.33 -3.02 -0.14
CA ARG A 18 0.20 -2.86 -1.08
C ARG A 18 -0.51 -1.54 -0.91
N ASN A 19 -0.72 -1.09 0.33
CA ASN A 19 -1.32 0.22 0.61
C ASN A 19 -0.39 1.35 0.18
N ILE A 20 0.91 1.22 0.42
CA ILE A 20 1.91 2.22 0.00
C ILE A 20 1.94 2.32 -1.54
N ILE A 21 2.04 1.19 -2.25
CA ILE A 21 2.04 1.17 -3.71
C ILE A 21 0.73 1.72 -4.26
N ALA A 22 -0.42 1.31 -3.71
CA ALA A 22 -1.73 1.81 -4.15
C ALA A 22 -1.86 3.32 -3.95
N ALA A 23 -1.41 3.86 -2.80
CA ALA A 23 -1.45 5.29 -2.53
C ALA A 23 -0.52 6.07 -3.48
N LEU A 24 0.74 5.63 -3.65
CA LEU A 24 1.68 6.28 -4.54
C LEU A 24 1.18 6.27 -5.99
N MET A 25 0.82 5.09 -6.51
CA MET A 25 0.29 4.95 -7.87
C MET A 25 -1.01 5.74 -8.05
N GLY A 26 -1.89 5.77 -7.05
CA GLY A 26 -3.14 6.51 -7.09
C GLY A 26 -2.92 8.02 -7.17
N ILE A 27 -2.06 8.58 -6.31
CA ILE A 27 -1.76 10.01 -6.30
C ILE A 27 -1.13 10.43 -7.64
N TYR A 28 -0.10 9.72 -8.09
CA TYR A 28 0.55 10.02 -9.37
C TYR A 28 -0.41 9.81 -10.56
N GLY A 29 -1.21 8.74 -10.54
CA GLY A 29 -2.19 8.46 -11.58
C GLY A 29 -3.22 9.59 -11.71
N VAL A 30 -3.74 10.10 -10.59
CA VAL A 30 -4.67 11.24 -10.59
C VAL A 30 -3.99 12.51 -11.12
N VAL A 31 -2.76 12.80 -10.69
CA VAL A 31 -2.00 13.97 -11.19
C VAL A 31 -1.81 13.89 -12.70
N LEU A 32 -1.38 12.74 -13.23
CA LEU A 32 -1.19 12.54 -14.67
C LEU A 32 -2.51 12.57 -15.44
N PHE A 33 -3.58 12.01 -14.88
CA PHE A 33 -4.89 12.05 -15.48
C PHE A 33 -5.40 13.50 -15.61
N ILE A 34 -5.26 14.30 -14.54
CA ILE A 34 -5.60 15.74 -14.57
C ILE A 34 -4.72 16.48 -15.57
N MET A 35 -3.40 16.27 -15.55
CA MET A 35 -2.49 16.88 -16.53
C MET A 35 -2.85 16.51 -17.97
N GLY A 36 -3.25 15.27 -18.22
CA GLY A 36 -3.74 14.85 -19.52
C GLY A 36 -5.00 15.62 -19.95
N LEU A 37 -5.93 15.89 -19.02
CA LEU A 37 -7.15 16.64 -19.32
C LEU A 37 -6.90 18.14 -19.55
N VAL A 38 -6.04 18.76 -18.75
CA VAL A 38 -5.86 20.24 -18.75
C VAL A 38 -4.69 20.72 -19.60
N ASN A 39 -3.69 19.87 -19.86
CA ASN A 39 -2.42 20.25 -20.46
C ASN A 39 -2.11 19.40 -21.70
N PHE A 40 -2.93 19.53 -22.74
CA PHE A 40 -2.75 18.88 -24.02
C PHE A 40 -2.47 19.91 -25.12
N THR A 41 -1.23 20.39 -25.18
CA THR A 41 -0.83 21.47 -26.09
C THR A 41 -0.44 20.95 -27.48
N GLU A 42 -0.46 21.82 -28.50
CA GLU A 42 -0.01 21.48 -29.87
C GLU A 42 1.45 21.00 -29.91
N ALA A 43 2.31 21.50 -29.01
CA ALA A 43 3.70 21.06 -28.89
C ALA A 43 3.81 19.62 -28.35
N ASP A 44 2.86 19.18 -27.52
CA ASP A 44 2.82 17.80 -27.01
C ASP A 44 2.26 16.84 -28.07
N LYS A 45 1.25 17.27 -28.84
CA LYS A 45 0.68 16.51 -29.96
C LYS A 45 1.71 16.18 -31.04
N GLN A 46 2.60 17.12 -31.35
CA GLN A 46 3.66 16.91 -32.34
C GLN A 46 4.71 15.89 -31.90
N ARG A 47 4.94 15.76 -30.59
CA ARG A 47 5.92 14.81 -30.04
C ARG A 47 5.37 13.41 -29.85
N ALA A 48 4.06 13.30 -29.65
CA ALA A 48 3.39 12.04 -29.29
C ALA A 48 2.35 11.59 -30.34
N ASP A 49 2.42 12.09 -31.58
CA ASP A 49 1.49 11.73 -32.66
C ASP A 49 0.00 11.87 -32.27
N ASN A 50 -0.36 13.02 -31.69
CA ASN A 50 -1.69 13.31 -31.13
C ASN A 50 -2.15 12.34 -30.02
N PHE A 51 -1.26 11.52 -29.47
CA PHE A 51 -1.58 10.60 -28.39
C PHE A 51 -1.33 11.26 -27.03
N ASN A 52 -2.37 11.36 -26.21
CA ASN A 52 -2.27 11.98 -24.88
C ASN A 52 -1.70 10.99 -23.85
N LEU A 53 -0.37 10.88 -23.81
CA LEU A 53 0.35 9.95 -22.94
C LEU A 53 0.03 10.17 -21.45
N ASN A 54 -0.07 11.41 -21.00
CA ASN A 54 -0.39 11.71 -19.59
C ASN A 54 -1.75 11.16 -19.20
N LEU A 55 -2.76 11.30 -20.06
CA LEU A 55 -4.11 10.81 -19.80
C LEU A 55 -4.15 9.28 -19.73
N TRP A 56 -3.53 8.59 -20.71
CA TRP A 56 -3.54 7.13 -20.76
C TRP A 56 -2.68 6.49 -19.66
N CYS A 57 -1.48 7.01 -19.41
CA CYS A 57 -0.64 6.56 -18.30
C CYS A 57 -1.33 6.82 -16.95
N GLY A 58 -1.90 8.02 -16.76
CA GLY A 58 -2.63 8.38 -15.55
C GLY A 58 -3.83 7.48 -15.31
N LEU A 59 -4.61 7.20 -16.35
CA LEU A 59 -5.76 6.29 -16.27
C LEU A 59 -5.33 4.85 -15.94
N GLY A 60 -4.27 4.34 -16.58
CA GLY A 60 -3.73 3.01 -16.29
C GLY A 60 -3.25 2.87 -14.83
N MET A 61 -2.49 3.87 -14.35
CA MET A 61 -2.02 3.92 -12.97
C MET A 61 -3.18 4.02 -11.97
N PHE A 62 -4.21 4.82 -12.28
CA PHE A 62 -5.39 4.97 -11.43
C PHE A 62 -6.17 3.65 -11.32
N VAL A 63 -6.42 2.96 -12.44
CA VAL A 63 -7.10 1.65 -12.43
C VAL A 63 -6.30 0.63 -11.63
N PHE A 64 -4.98 0.55 -11.84
CA PHE A 64 -4.12 -0.35 -11.10
C PHE A 64 -4.14 -0.07 -9.58
N ALA A 65 -4.11 1.20 -9.19
CA ALA A 65 -4.19 1.62 -7.79
C ALA A 65 -5.51 1.17 -7.14
N VAL A 66 -6.65 1.32 -7.84
CA VAL A 66 -7.95 0.85 -7.35
C VAL A 66 -7.96 -0.67 -7.17
N CYS A 67 -7.43 -1.43 -8.13
CA CYS A 67 -7.31 -2.88 -8.02
C CYS A 67 -6.45 -3.30 -6.82
N MET A 68 -5.31 -2.63 -6.62
CA MET A 68 -4.40 -2.88 -5.50
C MET A 68 -5.05 -2.56 -4.15
N ALA A 69 -5.72 -1.42 -4.05
CA ALA A 69 -6.44 -1.01 -2.84
C ALA A 69 -7.59 -2.00 -2.51
N ALA A 70 -8.37 -2.40 -3.52
CA ALA A 70 -9.41 -3.40 -3.36
C ALA A 70 -8.84 -4.74 -2.88
N TRP A 71 -7.71 -5.18 -3.43
CA TRP A 71 -7.06 -6.42 -3.01
C TRP A 71 -6.50 -6.35 -1.59
N ALA A 72 -5.87 -5.23 -1.21
CA ALA A 72 -5.39 -5.00 0.15
C ALA A 72 -6.55 -5.02 1.16
N TYR A 73 -7.69 -4.41 0.80
CA TYR A 73 -8.91 -4.44 1.61
C TYR A 73 -9.51 -5.85 1.74
N LEU A 74 -9.55 -6.63 0.64
CA LEU A 74 -10.10 -7.99 0.63
C LEU A 74 -9.21 -9.01 1.35
N ARG A 75 -7.90 -8.78 1.42
CA ARG A 75 -6.94 -9.69 2.09
C ARG A 75 -6.06 -8.92 3.07
N PRO A 76 -6.59 -8.54 4.25
CA PRO A 76 -5.82 -7.86 5.28
C PRO A 76 -4.74 -8.78 5.87
N ILE A 77 -3.52 -8.26 6.06
CA ILE A 77 -2.44 -8.95 6.77
C ILE A 77 -2.65 -8.70 8.27
N VAL A 78 -2.80 -9.78 9.04
CA VAL A 78 -2.97 -9.74 10.48
C VAL A 78 -1.70 -10.30 11.11
N VAL A 79 -1.10 -9.53 12.03
CA VAL A 79 0.05 -9.97 12.82
C VAL A 79 -0.47 -10.40 14.18
N ASP A 80 -0.11 -11.62 14.62
CA ASP A 80 -0.43 -12.09 15.96
C ASP A 80 0.61 -11.57 16.96
N GLU A 81 0.24 -10.55 17.73
CA GLU A 81 1.12 -9.95 18.73
C GLU A 81 1.49 -10.91 19.87
N GLN A 82 0.62 -11.89 20.19
CA GLN A 82 0.90 -12.84 21.26
C GLN A 82 1.95 -13.86 20.83
N GLU A 83 1.93 -14.26 19.57
CA GLU A 83 2.97 -15.10 18.98
C GLU A 83 4.31 -14.36 18.95
N LEU A 84 4.31 -13.13 18.45
CA LEU A 84 5.51 -12.28 18.39
C LEU A 84 6.10 -12.01 19.79
N ALA A 85 5.25 -11.77 20.80
CA ALA A 85 5.71 -11.55 22.17
C ALA A 85 6.32 -12.81 22.81
N ARG A 86 5.74 -13.99 22.53
CA ARG A 86 6.29 -15.27 23.01
C ARG A 86 7.62 -15.59 22.34
N GLU A 87 7.73 -15.36 21.03
CA GLU A 87 8.99 -15.54 20.30
C GLU A 87 10.09 -14.61 20.82
N LYS A 88 9.77 -13.32 21.06
CA LYS A 88 10.72 -12.38 21.69
C LYS A 88 11.15 -12.83 23.08
N ALA A 89 10.20 -13.22 23.94
CA ALA A 89 10.50 -13.71 25.29
C ALA A 89 11.37 -14.98 25.26
N ALA A 90 11.12 -15.89 24.33
CA ALA A 90 11.96 -17.07 24.13
C ALA A 90 13.37 -16.73 23.63
N ALA A 91 13.49 -15.78 22.69
CA ALA A 91 14.78 -15.33 22.17
C ALA A 91 15.63 -14.61 23.22
N GLU A 92 15.01 -13.85 24.13
CA GLU A 92 15.70 -13.17 25.24
C GLU A 92 16.13 -14.15 26.35
N MET A 93 15.35 -15.23 26.57
CA MET A 93 15.76 -16.33 27.44
C MET A 93 16.93 -17.13 26.85
N GLU A 94 16.96 -17.30 25.53
CA GLU A 94 18.04 -17.99 24.82
C GLU A 94 19.32 -17.16 24.76
N ASN A 95 19.21 -15.84 24.56
CA ASN A 95 20.34 -14.93 24.52
C ASN A 95 20.10 -13.72 25.45
N PRO A 96 20.58 -13.78 26.70
CA PRO A 96 20.41 -12.71 27.69
C PRO A 96 21.08 -11.37 27.32
N ASN A 97 21.88 -11.34 26.25
CA ASN A 97 22.54 -10.14 25.75
C ASN A 97 21.90 -9.57 24.47
N LEU A 98 20.74 -10.06 24.04
CA LEU A 98 20.08 -9.63 22.79
C LEU A 98 19.81 -8.12 22.67
N HIS A 99 19.69 -7.42 23.81
CA HIS A 99 19.35 -5.99 23.88
C HIS A 99 20.46 -5.10 24.48
N LYS A 100 21.69 -5.63 24.65
CA LYS A 100 22.87 -4.82 25.04
C LYS A 100 23.65 -4.36 23.81
#